data_AF-E6QHR2-F1
#
_entry.id   AF-E6QHR2-F1
#
_cell.length_a   1.000
_cell.length_b   1.000
_cell.length_c   1.000
_cell.angle_alpha   90.00
_cell.angle_beta   90.00
_cell.angle_gamma   90.00
#
_symmetry.space_group_name_H-M   'P 1'
#
loop_
_entity.id
_entity.type
_entity.pdbx_description
1 polymer ?
#
loop_
_entity_poly.entity_id
_entity_poly.type
_entity_poly.pdbx_seq_one_letter_code
_entity_poly.pdbx_strand_id
1 'polypeptide(L)' 'MVEADMIVPQRDGATLAAIEAGAVILQRGYNEDNVLLSVRAPASLLGRLRTAQVNS' A
#
# COMPACT_ATOMS: atom_id res chain seq x y z
N MET A 1 9.28 11.20 -6.10
CA MET A 1 8.37 10.07 -5.78
C MET A 1 8.83 8.85 -6.55
N VAL A 2 8.47 7.65 -6.10
CA VAL A 2 8.84 6.36 -6.70
C VAL A 2 7.58 5.52 -6.85
N GLU A 3 7.54 4.69 -7.89
CA GLU A 3 6.46 3.72 -8.11
C GLU A 3 6.73 2.39 -7.42
N ALA A 4 5.68 1.77 -6.91
CA ALA A 4 5.75 0.46 -6.28
C ALA A 4 4.41 -0.28 -6.40
N ASP A 5 4.51 -1.60 -6.52
CA ASP A 5 3.37 -2.50 -6.39
C ASP A 5 3.29 -3.02 -4.95
N MET A 6 2.07 -3.10 -4.43
CA MET A 6 1.77 -3.51 -3.07
C MET A 6 0.59 -4.48 -3.06
N ILE A 7 0.70 -5.50 -2.22
CA ILE A 7 -0.40 -6.40 -1.86
C ILE A 7 -0.71 -6.10 -0.40
N VAL A 8 -1.93 -5.67 -0.11
CA VAL A 8 -2.35 -5.29 1.24
C VAL A 8 -3.60 -6.09 1.60
N PRO A 9 -3.64 -6.78 2.74
CA PRO A 9 -4.87 -7.42 3.20
C PRO A 9 -5.98 -6.39 3.34
N GLN A 10 -7.19 -6.70 2.86
CA GLN A 10 -8.36 -5.81 2.98
C GLN A 10 -8.69 -5.47 4.43
N ARG A 11 -8.38 -6.39 5.36
CA ARG A 11 -8.53 -6.17 6.81
C ARG A 11 -7.52 -5.19 7.39
N ASP A 12 -6.41 -4.91 6.70
CA ASP A 12 -5.40 -3.96 7.16
C ASP A 12 -5.79 -2.53 6.75
N GLY A 13 -6.85 -2.03 7.37
CA GLY A 13 -7.38 -0.70 7.13
C GLY A 13 -6.38 0.42 7.46
N ALA A 14 -5.43 0.18 8.37
CA ALA A 14 -4.41 1.16 8.74
C ALA A 14 -3.40 1.37 7.60
N THR A 15 -2.90 0.28 7.01
CA THR A 15 -2.02 0.35 5.83
C THR A 15 -2.75 0.95 4.64
N LEU A 16 -3.99 0.54 4.37
CA LEU A 16 -4.79 1.08 3.27
C LEU A 16 -5.03 2.59 3.42
N ALA A 17 -5.42 3.06 4.62
CA ALA A 17 -5.63 4.48 4.88
C ALA A 17 -4.33 5.29 4.74
N ALA A 18 -3.19 4.75 5.18
CA ALA A 18 -1.90 5.41 5.04
C ALA A 18 -1.48 5.56 3.57
N ILE A 19 -1.79 4.57 2.72
CA ILE A 19 -1.58 4.64 1.28
C ILE A 19 -2.48 5.71 0.67
N GLU A 20 -3.79 5.69 0.97
CA GLU A 20 -4.76 6.66 0.44
C GLU A 20 -4.43 8.11 0.84
N ALA A 21 -3.87 8.32 2.03
CA ALA A 21 -3.48 9.64 2.51
C ALA A 21 -2.16 10.16 1.92
N GLY A 22 -1.26 9.28 1.46
CA GLY A 22 0.13 9.64 1.18
C GLY A 22 0.68 9.22 -0.19
N ALA A 23 -0.09 8.47 -0.98
CA ALA A 23 0.30 7.95 -2.27
C ALA A 23 -0.73 8.28 -3.35
N VAL A 24 -0.26 8.41 -4.59
CA VAL A 24 -1.12 8.42 -5.77
C VAL A 24 -1.35 6.99 -6.20
N ILE A 25 -2.61 6.53 -6.17
CA ILE A 25 -2.99 5.21 -6.65
C ILE A 25 -3.09 5.25 -8.18
N LEU A 26 -2.26 4.47 -8.85
CA LEU A 26 -2.24 4.32 -10.31
C LEU A 26 -3.21 3.22 -10.75
N GLN A 27 -3.20 2.10 -10.01
CA GLN A 27 -4.10 0.97 -10.24
C GLN A 27 -4.55 0.37 -8.91
N ARG A 28 -5.79 -0.14 -8.88
CA ARG A 28 -6.35 -0.89 -7.76
C ARG A 28 -7.08 -2.12 -8.30
N GLY A 29 -6.69 -3.28 -7.79
CA GLY A 29 -7.37 -4.55 -7.98
C GLY A 29 -7.73 -5.19 -6.65
N TYR A 30 -8.61 -6.18 -6.69
CA TYR A 30 -9.02 -6.95 -5.52
C TYR A 30 -8.89 -8.43 -5.85
N ASN A 31 -8.32 -9.19 -4.92
CA ASN A 31 -8.22 -10.63 -5.02
C ASN A 31 -8.50 -11.26 -3.66
N GLU A 32 -9.65 -11.94 -3.54
CA GLU A 32 -10.13 -12.55 -2.30
C GLU A 32 -10.02 -11.57 -1.12
N ASP A 33 -9.06 -11.80 -0.22
CA ASP A 33 -8.83 -11.00 0.99
C ASP A 33 -7.78 -9.89 0.83
N ASN A 34 -7.29 -9.65 -0.39
CA ASN A 34 -6.21 -8.70 -0.68
C ASN A 34 -6.65 -7.59 -1.63
N VAL A 35 -6.02 -6.44 -1.47
CA VAL A 35 -6.02 -5.30 -2.40
C VAL A 35 -4.66 -5.27 -3.09
N LEU A 36 -4.68 -5.30 -4.41
CA LEU A 36 -3.50 -5.13 -5.26
C LEU A 36 -3.43 -3.67 -5.66
N LEU A 37 -2.33 -2.99 -5.37
CA LEU A 37 -2.17 -1.56 -5.61
C LEU A 37 -0.87 -1.31 -6.37
N SER A 38 -0.95 -0.52 -7.43
CA SER A 38 0.21 0.15 -8.02
C SER A 38 0.13 1.61 -7.59
N VAL A 39 1.16 2.12 -6.92
CA VAL A 39 1.16 3.46 -6.32
C VAL A 39 2.42 4.24 -6.63
N ARG A 40 2.31 5.56 -6.66
CA ARG A 40 3.44 6.49 -6.68
C ARG A 40 3.48 7.29 -5.38
N ALA A 41 4.56 7.17 -4.62
CA ALA A 41 4.67 7.72 -3.26
C ALA A 41 6.09 8.22 -2.92
N PRO A 42 6.28 8.97 -1.82
CA PRO A 42 7.60 9.21 -1.25
C PRO A 42 8.27 7.90 -0.82
N ALA A 43 9.57 7.74 -1.09
CA ALA A 43 10.32 6.53 -0.70
C ALA A 43 10.27 6.27 0.82
N SER A 44 10.21 7.34 1.62
CA SER A 44 10.05 7.24 3.08
C SER A 44 8.71 6.64 3.51
N LEU A 45 7.62 6.91 2.78
CA LEU A 45 6.32 6.28 3.03
C LEU A 45 6.37 4.80 2.68
N LEU A 46 6.87 4.45 1.50
CA LEU A 46 7.02 3.06 1.07
C LEU A 46 7.90 2.25 2.03
N GLY A 47 8.99 2.84 2.52
CA GLY A 47 9.85 2.23 3.53
C GLY A 47 9.10 1.91 4.82
N ARG A 48 8.28 2.85 5.34
CA ARG A 48 7.46 2.64 6.55
C ARG A 48 6.43 1.54 6.36
N LEU A 49 5.74 1.50 5.22
CA LEU A 49 4.70 0.51 4.95
C LEU A 49 5.28 -0.90 4.77
N ARG A 50 6.46 -1.03 4.15
CA ARG A 50 7.14 -2.32 3.99
C ARG A 50 7.53 -2.94 5.35
N THR A 51 7.97 -2.11 6.31
CA THR A 51 8.29 -2.60 7.67
C THR A 51 7.03 -3.00 8.44
N ALA A 52 5.89 -2.36 8.18
CA ALA A 52 4.62 -2.72 8.81
C ALA A 52 4.09 -4.08 8.31
N GLN A 53 4.21 -4.39 7.02
CA GLN A 53 3.72 -5.64 6.43
C GLN A 53 4.44 -6.91 6.93
N VAL A 54 5.67 -6.80 7.45
CA VAL A 54 6.43 -7.95 7.99
C VAL A 54 6.01 -8.27 9.45
N ASN A 55 5.27 -7.38 10.12
CA ASN A 55 4.94 -7.49 11.53
C ASN A 55 3.43 -7.69 11.81
N SER A 56 2.65 -8.11 10.81
CA SER A 56 1.19 -8.30 10.89
C SER A 56 0.76 -9.76 10.76
#